data_AF-Q6CQL5-F1
#
_entry.id   AF-Q6CQL5-F1
#
_cell.length_a   1.000
_cell.length_b   1.000
_cell.length_c   1.000
_cell.angle_alpha   90.00
_cell.angle_beta   90.00
_cell.angle_gamma   90.00
#
_symmetry.space_group_name_H-M   'P 1'
#
loop_
_entity.id
_entity.type
_entity.pdbx_description
1 polymer ?
#
loop_
_entity_poly.entity_id
_entity_poly.type
_entity_poly.pdbx_seq_one_letter_code
_entity_poly.pdbx_strand_id
1 'polypeptide(L)'
;MPKGIARVDEKVSVKASLPDLRFEQTFKQSLRKEALKQNKLTLSVADGSVVDPPITPYIVAKVVARDILISPFLQGVFLSLFYIVAKPWLQYCRQAGRNIGRSIIRNLFGKNAIYRPPRNI
;
A
#
# COMPACT_ATOMS: atom_id res chain seq x y z
N MET A 1 4.42 33.43 62.31
CA MET A 1 5.45 32.39 62.04
C MET A 1 4.91 31.42 60.99
N PRO A 2 5.75 30.80 60.15
CA PRO A 2 5.74 30.97 58.69
C PRO A 2 4.98 29.89 57.87
N LYS A 3 4.76 30.26 56.60
CA LYS A 3 4.11 29.58 55.49
C LYS A 3 4.66 28.16 55.23
N GLY A 4 3.78 27.16 55.23
CA GLY A 4 4.05 25.86 54.62
C GLY A 4 3.58 25.86 53.16
N ILE A 5 4.48 26.19 52.24
CA ILE A 5 4.25 26.05 50.80
C ILE A 5 4.27 24.54 50.50
N ALA A 6 3.09 23.94 50.38
CA ALA A 6 2.96 22.61 49.78
C ALA A 6 3.27 22.77 48.28
N ARG A 7 4.49 22.41 47.89
CA ARG A 7 4.84 22.20 46.49
C ARG A 7 4.00 21.02 45.99
N VAL A 8 2.94 21.33 45.24
CA VAL A 8 2.24 20.33 44.46
C VAL A 8 3.17 20.02 43.30
N ASP A 9 3.77 18.82 43.34
CA ASP A 9 4.66 18.31 42.33
C ASP A 9 3.99 18.38 40.95
N GLU A 10 4.43 19.37 40.17
CA GLU A 10 4.18 19.45 38.74
C GLU A 10 4.84 18.22 38.12
N LYS A 11 4.04 17.16 37.93
CA LYS A 11 4.46 16.01 37.13
C LYS A 11 4.71 16.52 35.73
N VAL A 12 5.99 16.81 35.44
CA VAL A 12 6.49 17.01 34.09
C VAL A 12 6.14 15.75 33.32
N SER A 13 5.01 15.82 32.60
CA SER A 13 4.63 14.84 31.62
C SER A 13 5.64 14.97 30.50
N VAL A 14 6.75 14.24 30.65
CA VAL A 14 7.67 13.97 29.56
C VAL A 14 6.79 13.45 28.44
N LYS A 15 6.55 14.30 27.46
CA LYS A 15 5.77 13.97 26.27
C LYS A 15 6.57 12.89 25.57
N ALA A 16 6.34 11.64 25.99
CA ALA A 16 6.90 10.47 25.37
C ALA A 16 6.64 10.66 23.89
N SER A 17 7.70 10.75 23.09
CA SER A 17 7.62 10.91 21.64
C SER A 17 6.65 9.84 21.15
N LEU A 18 5.40 10.25 20.88
CA LEU A 18 4.31 9.30 20.75
C LEU A 18 4.69 8.37 19.59
N PRO A 19 4.80 7.05 19.83
CA PRO A 19 5.09 6.11 18.77
C PRO A 19 4.01 6.23 17.69
N ASP A 20 4.44 6.08 16.43
CA ASP A 20 3.77 6.47 15.19
C ASP A 20 2.22 6.51 15.24
N LEU A 21 1.67 7.72 15.28
CA LEU A 21 0.23 8.00 15.25
C LEU A 21 -0.42 7.66 13.90
N ARG A 22 0.37 7.32 12.86
CA ARG A 22 -0.19 7.04 11.54
C ARG A 22 -1.09 5.81 11.56
N PHE A 23 -0.75 4.77 12.31
CA PHE A 23 -1.65 3.61 12.40
C PHE A 23 -2.98 4.00 13.04
N GLU A 24 -2.94 4.73 14.16
CA GLU A 24 -4.14 5.15 14.87
C GLU A 24 -5.02 6.08 14.02
N GLN A 25 -4.42 7.07 13.36
CA GLN A 25 -5.12 7.99 12.47
C GLN A 25 -5.75 7.25 11.28
N THR A 26 -4.98 6.37 10.62
CA THR A 26 -5.47 5.58 9.48
C THR A 26 -6.59 4.63 9.93
N PHE A 27 -6.42 3.97 11.06
CA PHE A 27 -7.39 3.06 11.63
C PHE A 27 -8.70 3.77 12.02
N LYS A 28 -8.60 4.92 12.72
CA LYS A 28 -9.77 5.76 13.04
C LYS A 28 -10.48 6.24 11.77
N GLN A 29 -9.74 6.57 10.71
CA GLN A 29 -10.32 6.97 9.43
C GLN A 29 -11.03 5.81 8.73
N SER A 30 -10.43 4.61 8.69
CA SER A 30 -11.06 3.39 8.15
C SER A 30 -12.32 3.01 8.93
N LEU A 31 -12.27 3.07 10.27
CA LEU A 31 -13.43 2.81 11.13
C LEU A 31 -14.56 3.80 10.87
N ARG A 32 -14.28 5.10 10.87
CA ARG A 32 -15.28 6.13 10.56
C ARG A 32 -15.91 5.90 9.19
N LYS A 33 -15.12 5.52 8.18
CA LYS A 33 -15.62 5.25 6.82
C LYS A 33 -16.54 4.03 6.76
N GLU A 34 -16.21 2.93 7.44
CA GLU A 34 -17.05 1.73 7.47
C GLU A 34 -18.29 1.93 8.35
N ALA A 35 -18.16 2.64 9.48
CA ALA A 35 -19.28 3.01 10.34
C ALA A 35 -20.29 3.91 9.61
N LEU A 36 -19.82 4.89 8.83
CA LEU A 36 -20.69 5.73 7.97
C LEU A 36 -21.37 4.92 6.86
N LYS A 37 -20.70 3.92 6.27
CA LYS A 37 -21.32 3.06 5.26
C LYS A 37 -22.41 2.18 5.85
N GLN A 38 -22.16 1.57 7.01
CA GLN A 38 -23.16 0.77 7.69
C GLN A 38 -24.32 1.65 8.17
N ASN A 39 -24.06 2.80 8.78
CA ASN A 39 -25.13 3.73 9.16
C ASN A 39 -25.89 4.29 7.96
N LYS A 40 -25.30 4.54 6.80
CA LYS A 40 -26.07 4.91 5.59
C LYS A 40 -27.02 3.78 5.16
N LEU A 41 -26.63 2.52 5.36
CA LEU A 41 -27.50 1.36 5.11
C LEU A 41 -28.59 1.22 6.19
N THR A 42 -28.31 1.63 7.45
CA THR A 42 -29.26 1.57 8.57
C THR A 42 -30.22 2.78 8.60
N LEU A 43 -29.75 3.99 8.27
CA LEU A 43 -30.53 5.24 8.19
C LEU A 43 -31.49 5.26 6.99
N SER A 44 -31.21 4.46 5.95
CA SER A 44 -32.19 4.25 4.87
C SER A 44 -33.38 3.39 5.33
N VAL A 45 -33.33 2.80 6.53
CA VAL A 45 -34.38 1.96 7.14
C VAL A 45 -35.03 2.63 8.36
N ALA A 46 -34.38 3.60 9.02
CA ALA A 46 -34.97 4.33 10.15
C ALA A 46 -34.40 5.76 10.24
N ASP A 47 -35.30 6.74 10.13
CA ASP A 47 -35.22 8.18 10.39
C ASP A 47 -33.88 8.89 10.63
N GLY A 48 -33.71 9.99 9.89
CA GLY A 48 -32.53 10.85 9.85
C GLY A 48 -32.26 11.66 11.12
N SER A 49 -31.55 11.07 12.08
CA SER A 49 -30.86 11.81 13.14
C SER A 49 -29.38 11.44 13.20
N VAL A 50 -28.53 12.48 13.29
CA VAL A 50 -27.07 12.36 13.37
C VAL A 50 -26.70 11.90 14.78
N VAL A 51 -26.69 10.59 14.98
CA VAL A 51 -26.11 9.95 16.15
C VAL A 51 -24.79 9.31 15.72
N ASP A 52 -23.71 9.63 16.41
CA ASP A 52 -22.40 9.02 16.18
C ASP A 52 -22.56 7.49 16.20
N PRO A 53 -22.18 6.77 15.13
CA PRO A 53 -22.40 5.34 15.02
C PRO A 53 -21.78 4.60 16.20
N PRO A 54 -22.52 3.68 16.86
CA PRO A 54 -21.91 2.81 17.86
C PRO A 54 -20.84 1.95 17.18
N ILE A 55 -19.57 2.18 17.52
CA ILE A 55 -18.44 1.41 17.02
C ILE A 55 -18.55 0.00 17.61
N THR A 56 -19.23 -0.87 16.88
CA THR A 56 -19.45 -2.25 17.27
C THR A 56 -18.13 -3.03 17.07
N PRO A 57 -17.74 -3.96 17.96
CA PRO A 57 -16.49 -4.74 17.82
C PRO A 57 -16.38 -5.48 16.48
N TYR A 58 -17.52 -5.81 15.87
CA TYR A 58 -17.60 -6.37 14.53
C TYR A 58 -16.97 -5.47 13.44
N ILE A 59 -17.18 -4.16 13.51
CA ILE A 59 -16.64 -3.20 12.55
C ILE A 59 -15.12 -3.15 12.68
N VAL A 60 -14.63 -3.16 13.92
CA VAL A 60 -13.20 -3.22 14.24
C VAL A 60 -12.57 -4.48 13.68
N ALA A 61 -13.15 -5.66 13.94
CA ALA A 61 -12.64 -6.93 13.44
C ALA A 61 -12.60 -6.96 11.90
N LYS A 62 -13.64 -6.45 11.24
CA LYS A 62 -13.70 -6.37 9.77
C LYS A 62 -12.62 -5.46 9.19
N VAL A 63 -12.42 -4.28 9.78
CA VAL A 63 -11.40 -3.31 9.32
C VAL A 63 -9.99 -3.88 9.54
N VAL A 64 -9.74 -4.48 10.69
CA VAL A 64 -8.44 -5.11 10.99
C VAL A 64 -8.14 -6.26 10.01
N ALA A 65 -9.10 -7.15 9.76
CA ALA A 65 -8.92 -8.23 8.80
C ALA A 65 -8.63 -7.70 7.38
N ARG A 66 -9.32 -6.63 6.97
CA ARG A 66 -9.08 -6.02 5.65
C ARG A 66 -7.72 -5.33 5.55
N ASP A 67 -7.40 -4.46 6.51
CA ASP A 67 -6.25 -3.58 6.40
C ASP A 67 -4.94 -4.32 6.73
N ILE A 68 -4.98 -5.29 7.65
CA ILE A 68 -3.78 -6.02 8.09
C ILE A 68 -3.57 -7.35 7.36
N LEU A 69 -4.64 -8.08 6.99
CA LEU A 69 -4.48 -9.40 6.34
C LEU A 69 -4.66 -9.31 4.84
N ILE A 70 -5.76 -8.70 4.38
CA ILE A 70 -6.13 -8.74 2.96
C ILE A 70 -5.21 -7.85 2.12
N SER A 71 -4.98 -6.60 2.54
CA SER A 71 -4.13 -5.64 1.79
C SER A 71 -2.71 -6.16 1.49
N PRO A 72 -1.91 -6.61 2.48
CA PRO A 72 -0.56 -7.12 2.19
C PRO A 72 -0.58 -8.46 1.43
N PHE A 73 -1.60 -9.29 1.65
CA PHE A 73 -1.74 -10.55 0.91
C PHE A 73 -1.98 -10.30 -0.59
N LEU A 74 -2.88 -9.38 -0.95
CA LEU A 74 -3.11 -9.01 -2.35
C LEU A 74 -1.84 -8.43 -2.97
N GLN A 75 -1.12 -7.57 -2.26
CA GLN A 75 0.14 -7.02 -2.75
C GLN A 75 1.14 -8.13 -3.12
N GLY A 76 1.28 -9.16 -2.28
CA GLY A 76 2.13 -10.32 -2.57
C GLY A 76 1.66 -11.11 -3.80
N VAL A 77 0.36 -11.42 -3.88
CA VAL A 77 -0.22 -12.15 -5.02
C VAL A 77 -0.04 -11.37 -6.32
N PHE A 78 -0.37 -10.07 -6.34
CA PHE A 78 -0.19 -9.22 -7.51
C PHE A 78 1.26 -9.12 -7.95
N LEU A 79 2.19 -8.95 -7.01
CA LEU A 79 3.61 -8.89 -7.33
C LEU A 79 4.08 -10.21 -7.95
N SER A 80 3.64 -11.35 -7.40
CA SER A 80 4.00 -12.67 -7.93
C SER A 80 3.49 -12.88 -9.36
N LEU A 81 2.23 -12.53 -9.62
CA LEU A 81 1.63 -12.60 -10.96
C LEU A 81 2.32 -11.66 -11.93
N PHE A 82 2.63 -10.44 -11.48
CA PHE A 82 3.39 -9.49 -12.27
C PHE A 82 4.75 -10.05 -12.67
N TYR A 83 5.49 -10.69 -11.77
CA TYR A 83 6.78 -11.32 -12.10
C TYR A 83 6.64 -12.48 -13.09
N ILE A 84 5.60 -13.30 -12.97
CA ILE A 84 5.33 -14.40 -13.91
C ILE A 84 5.12 -13.88 -15.33
N VAL A 85 4.39 -12.77 -15.49
CA VAL A 85 4.14 -12.14 -16.81
C VAL A 85 5.36 -11.36 -17.29
N ALA A 86 6.04 -10.65 -16.40
CA ALA A 86 7.18 -9.80 -16.74
C ALA A 86 8.37 -10.59 -17.28
N LYS A 87 8.63 -11.82 -16.79
CA LYS A 87 9.75 -12.65 -17.26
C LYS A 87 9.72 -12.96 -18.77
N PRO A 88 8.68 -13.61 -19.33
CA PRO A 88 8.61 -13.86 -20.77
C PRO A 88 8.48 -12.56 -21.57
N TRP A 89 7.82 -11.53 -21.03
CA TRP A 89 7.72 -10.23 -21.68
C TRP A 89 9.09 -9.58 -21.89
N LEU A 90 9.93 -9.55 -20.86
CA LEU A 90 11.28 -9.01 -20.96
C LEU A 90 12.15 -9.82 -21.93
N GLN A 91 11.99 -11.14 -21.97
CA GLN A 91 12.66 -11.98 -22.97
C GLN A 91 12.21 -11.64 -24.40
N TYR A 92 10.91 -11.37 -24.59
CA TYR A 92 10.36 -10.93 -25.86
C TYR A 92 10.89 -9.54 -26.26
N CYS A 93 10.87 -8.56 -25.35
CA CYS A 93 11.45 -7.23 -25.59
C CYS A 93 12.93 -7.32 -25.99
N ARG A 94 13.71 -8.20 -25.35
CA ARG A 94 15.12 -8.43 -25.71
C ARG A 94 15.28 -9.05 -27.11
N GLN A 95 14.38 -9.91 -27.53
CA GLN A 95 14.40 -10.48 -28.88
C GLN A 95 13.96 -9.45 -29.92
N ALA A 96 12.88 -8.72 -29.66
CA ALA A 96 12.40 -7.63 -30.49
C ALA A 96 13.48 -6.56 -30.69
N GLY A 97 14.15 -6.13 -29.61
CA GLY A 97 15.26 -5.17 -29.68
C GLY A 97 16.44 -5.67 -30.51
N ARG A 98 16.83 -6.94 -30.38
CA ARG A 98 17.88 -7.54 -31.23
C ARG A 98 17.48 -7.60 -32.70
N ASN A 99 16.21 -7.89 -33.00
CA ASN A 99 15.71 -7.94 -34.38
C ASN A 99 15.65 -6.55 -35.01
N ILE A 100 15.19 -5.56 -34.25
CA ILE A 100 15.16 -4.15 -34.67
C ILE A 100 16.58 -3.65 -34.92
N GLY A 101 17.52 -3.89 -33.98
CA GLY A 101 18.92 -3.50 -34.15
C GLY A 101 19.57 -4.12 -35.40
N ARG A 102 19.33 -5.42 -35.65
CA ARG A 102 19.78 -6.07 -36.89
C ARG A 102 19.15 -5.47 -38.15
N SER A 103 17.87 -5.10 -38.08
CA SER A 103 17.15 -4.48 -39.20
C SER A 103 17.75 -3.12 -39.54
N ILE A 104 17.98 -2.29 -38.53
CA ILE A 104 18.58 -0.96 -38.68
C ILE A 104 20.01 -1.06 -39.23
N ILE A 105 20.86 -1.91 -38.64
CA ILE A 105 22.25 -2.09 -39.10
C ILE A 105 22.28 -2.61 -40.54
N ARG A 106 21.39 -3.55 -40.91
CA ARG A 106 21.30 -4.09 -42.27
C ARG A 106 20.88 -3.02 -43.28
N ASN A 107 19.96 -2.13 -42.90
CA ASN A 107 19.48 -1.06 -43.77
C ASN A 107 20.51 0.07 -43.91
N LEU A 108 21.33 0.33 -42.89
CA LEU A 108 22.34 1.40 -42.91
C LEU A 108 23.68 0.99 -43.53
N PHE A 109 24.19 -0.21 -43.21
CA PHE A 109 25.54 -0.63 -43.60
C PHE A 109 25.56 -1.80 -44.60
N GLY A 110 24.39 -2.24 -45.08
CA GLY A 110 24.25 -3.39 -45.96
C GLY A 110 24.44 -4.74 -45.26
N LYS A 111 24.10 -5.83 -45.95
CA LYS A 111 24.01 -7.21 -45.39
C LYS A 111 25.31 -7.75 -44.76
N ASN A 112 26.46 -7.11 -45.00
CA ASN A 112 27.78 -7.69 -44.71
C ASN A 112 28.52 -7.03 -43.51
N ALA A 113 27.89 -6.09 -42.80
CA ALA A 113 28.55 -5.32 -41.75
C ALA A 113 28.73 -6.04 -40.41
N ILE A 114 28.07 -7.18 -40.18
CA ILE A 114 28.07 -7.87 -38.88
C ILE A 114 28.97 -9.11 -38.95
N TYR A 115 30.24 -8.97 -38.55
CA TYR A 115 31.12 -10.11 -38.28
C TYR A 115 30.64 -10.84 -37.01
N ARG A 116 30.24 -12.09 -37.15
CA ARG A 116 29.89 -12.97 -36.02
C ARG A 116 31.06 -13.95 -35.84
N PRO A 117 31.87 -13.83 -34.78
CA PRO A 117 32.93 -14.80 -34.56
C PRO A 117 32.32 -16.20 -34.34
N PRO A 118 32.96 -17.27 -34.85
CA PRO A 118 32.48 -18.63 -34.67
C PRO A 118 32.40 -18.96 -33.18
N ARG A 119 31.26 -19.53 -32.78
CA ARG A 119 31.03 -19.99 -31.41
C ARG A 119 31.70 -21.35 -31.32
N ASN A 120 32.90 -21.40 -30.73
CA ASN A 120 33.54 -22.68 -30.42
C ASN A 120 32.61 -23.48 -29.50
N ILE A 121 32.32 -24.70 -29.92
CA ILE A 121 31.58 -25.73 -29.19
C ILE A 121 32.57 -26.43 -28.27
#